data_AF-A0A519I657-F1
#
_entry.id   AF-A0A519I657-F1
#
_cell.length_a   1.000
_cell.length_b   1.000
_cell.length_c   1.000
_cell.angle_alpha   90.00
_cell.angle_beta   90.00
_cell.angle_gamma   90.00
#
_symmetry.space_group_name_H-M   'P 1'
#
loop_
_entity.id
_entity.type
_entity.pdbx_description
1 polymer ?
#
loop_
_entity_poly.entity_id
_entity_poly.type
_entity_poly.pdbx_seq_one_letter_code
_entity_poly.pdbx_strand_id
1 'polypeptide(L)'
;RFTVFPPDQLPNLYPGPIDFAPGGTPVSMVPLDNPDLERFPRFGKALETAQVAELEAGDALYLPYAWWHHVESLEGFNVLVNYWWNDVQPVTPLYDALLHSVLAFRDLPDDQRRFWRGMFDHFVFETDGKALGHLAPEHRGHLGPASTQREQSIKTILAQTFNQD
;
A
#
# COMPACT_ATOMS: atom_id res chain seq x y z
N ARG A 1 -15.61 8.49 17.30
CA ARG A 1 -14.17 8.75 17.51
C ARG A 1 -13.36 8.05 16.43
N PHE A 2 -12.38 8.75 15.86
CA PHE A 2 -11.38 8.21 14.95
C PHE A 2 -10.03 8.21 15.67
N THR A 3 -9.34 7.07 15.66
CA THR A 3 -7.92 6.99 16.01
C THR A 3 -7.15 6.62 14.76
N VAL A 4 -6.20 7.47 14.35
CA VAL A 4 -5.54 7.37 13.06
C VAL A 4 -4.03 7.32 13.21
N PHE A 5 -3.37 6.62 12.29
CA PHE A 5 -1.92 6.47 12.28
C PHE A 5 -1.36 6.80 10.90
N PRO A 6 -0.20 7.48 10.82
CA PRO A 6 0.43 7.77 9.54
C PRO A 6 0.82 6.49 8.78
N PRO A 7 0.93 6.53 7.43
CA PRO A 7 1.21 5.35 6.61
C PRO A 7 2.53 4.65 6.93
N ASP A 8 3.54 5.40 7.40
CA ASP A 8 4.86 4.89 7.77
C ASP A 8 4.85 4.01 9.04
N GLN A 9 3.73 3.96 9.76
CA GLN A 9 3.52 3.08 10.91
C GLN A 9 3.16 1.64 10.53
N LEU A 10 3.01 1.31 9.24
CA LEU A 10 2.77 -0.06 8.76
C LEU A 10 3.57 -1.16 9.51
N PRO A 11 4.91 -1.06 9.71
CA PRO A 11 5.65 -2.08 10.44
C PRO A 11 5.34 -2.14 11.94
N ASN A 12 4.84 -1.05 12.53
CA ASN A 12 4.51 -0.95 13.96
C ASN A 12 3.06 -1.39 14.27
N LEU A 13 2.19 -1.47 13.26
CA LEU A 13 0.78 -1.80 13.37
C LEU A 13 0.47 -3.31 13.23
N TYR A 14 1.48 -4.15 13.00
CA TYR A 14 1.34 -5.61 12.89
C TYR A 14 0.18 -6.03 11.97
N PRO A 15 0.22 -5.64 10.68
CA PRO A 15 -0.83 -6.02 9.75
C PRO A 15 -0.92 -7.54 9.62
N GLY A 16 -2.15 -8.03 9.54
CA GLY A 16 -2.43 -9.42 9.21
C GLY A 16 -2.02 -9.77 7.77
N PRO A 17 -2.08 -11.05 7.41
CA PRO A 17 -1.82 -11.48 6.04
C PRO A 17 -2.73 -10.77 5.03
N ILE A 18 -2.17 -10.43 3.87
CA ILE A 18 -2.87 -9.69 2.80
C ILE A 18 -4.07 -10.50 2.27
N ASP A 19 -3.97 -11.82 2.25
CA ASP A 19 -4.97 -12.74 1.67
C ASP A 19 -6.23 -12.91 2.52
N PHE A 20 -6.16 -12.59 3.81
CA PHE A 20 -7.22 -12.91 4.79
C PHE A 20 -7.90 -11.69 5.38
N ALA A 21 -7.62 -10.50 4.84
CA ALA A 21 -8.16 -9.28 5.40
C ALA A 21 -9.63 -9.06 4.98
N PRO A 22 -10.52 -8.67 5.91
CA PRO A 22 -11.88 -8.27 5.56
C PRO A 22 -11.87 -7.17 4.50
N GLY A 23 -12.56 -7.38 3.37
CA GLY A 23 -12.60 -6.41 2.28
C GLY A 23 -11.30 -6.25 1.47
N GLY A 24 -10.33 -7.17 1.62
CA GLY A 24 -9.11 -7.20 0.79
C GLY A 24 -8.06 -6.13 1.11
N THR A 25 -8.19 -5.44 2.26
CA THR A 25 -7.21 -4.44 2.72
C THR A 25 -6.64 -4.88 4.07
N PRO A 26 -5.31 -4.98 4.26
CA PRO A 26 -4.71 -5.43 5.51
C PRO A 26 -5.21 -4.65 6.72
N VAL A 27 -5.52 -5.38 7.78
CA VAL A 27 -5.97 -4.82 9.08
C VAL A 27 -4.91 -5.07 10.14
N SER A 28 -4.78 -4.16 11.10
CA SER A 28 -3.97 -4.37 12.29
C SER A 28 -4.48 -5.57 13.08
N MET A 29 -3.57 -6.41 13.57
CA MET A 29 -3.91 -7.53 14.45
C MET A 29 -3.91 -7.13 15.94
N VAL A 30 -3.59 -5.88 16.26
CA VAL A 30 -3.52 -5.38 17.64
C VAL A 30 -4.84 -4.71 18.03
N PRO A 31 -5.53 -5.19 19.09
CA PRO A 31 -6.66 -4.48 19.69
C PRO A 31 -6.21 -3.13 20.24
N LEU A 32 -6.94 -2.06 19.91
CA LEU A 32 -6.57 -0.71 20.31
C LEU A 32 -6.97 -0.38 21.76
N ASP A 33 -8.04 -0.98 22.25
CA ASP A 33 -8.64 -0.78 23.58
C ASP A 33 -7.77 -1.39 24.70
N ASN A 34 -7.16 -2.55 24.44
CA ASN A 34 -6.28 -3.22 25.38
C ASN A 34 -5.12 -3.93 24.65
N PRO A 35 -4.11 -3.16 24.16
CA PRO A 35 -3.02 -3.74 23.40
C PRO A 35 -2.08 -4.57 24.30
N ASP A 36 -1.85 -5.82 23.91
CA ASP A 36 -0.80 -6.66 24.50
C ASP A 36 0.57 -6.21 23.99
N LEU A 37 1.20 -5.29 24.72
CA LEU A 37 2.52 -4.73 24.36
C LEU A 37 3.68 -5.70 24.60
N GLU A 38 3.48 -6.77 25.36
CA GLU A 38 4.48 -7.84 25.46
C GLU A 38 4.54 -8.64 24.16
N ARG A 39 3.38 -8.95 23.59
CA ARG A 39 3.27 -9.62 22.28
C ARG A 39 3.53 -8.69 21.10
N PHE A 40 3.13 -7.42 21.18
CA PHE A 40 3.22 -6.43 20.11
C PHE A 40 4.08 -5.22 20.50
N PRO A 41 5.37 -5.40 20.83
CA PRO A 41 6.19 -4.34 21.42
C PRO A 41 6.37 -3.09 20.55
N ARG A 42 6.30 -3.21 19.22
CA ARG A 42 6.40 -2.05 18.31
C ARG A 42 5.13 -1.20 18.29
N PHE A 43 4.00 -1.72 18.78
CA PHE A 43 2.73 -0.99 18.76
C PHE A 43 2.79 0.25 19.66
N GLY A 44 3.59 0.21 20.74
CA GLY A 44 3.89 1.39 21.55
C GLY A 44 4.43 2.56 20.72
N LYS A 45 5.28 2.30 19.71
CA LYS A 45 5.79 3.34 18.80
C LYS A 45 4.69 3.90 17.89
N ALA A 46 3.76 3.05 17.45
CA ALA A 46 2.62 3.53 16.67
C ALA A 46 1.75 4.46 17.53
N LEU A 47 1.49 4.09 18.79
CA LEU A 47 0.68 4.89 19.72
C LEU A 47 1.28 6.28 19.99
N GLU A 48 2.60 6.43 19.99
CA GLU A 48 3.27 7.75 20.10
C GLU A 48 2.92 8.71 18.94
N THR A 49 2.53 8.17 17.78
CA THR A 49 2.16 8.94 16.57
C THR A 49 0.65 9.00 16.34
N ALA A 50 -0.14 8.33 17.18
CA ALA A 50 -1.57 8.24 17.03
C ALA A 50 -2.21 9.63 17.16
N GLN A 51 -3.15 9.93 16.26
CA GLN A 51 -3.98 11.13 16.35
C GLN A 51 -5.43 10.72 16.59
N VAL A 52 -6.11 11.44 17.47
CA VAL A 52 -7.51 11.16 17.84
C VAL A 52 -8.37 12.34 17.48
N ALA A 53 -9.47 12.07 16.78
CA ALA A 53 -10.51 13.04 16.46
C ALA A 53 -11.87 12.49 16.92
N GLU A 54 -12.54 13.21 17.81
CA GLU A 54 -13.95 12.99 18.10
C GLU A 54 -14.76 13.89 17.19
N LEU A 55 -15.73 13.32 16.49
CA LEU A 55 -16.55 14.03 15.51
C LEU A 55 -17.96 14.18 16.08
N GLU A 56 -18.47 15.40 16.06
CA GLU A 56 -19.87 15.70 16.30
C GLU A 56 -20.68 15.68 14.98
N ALA A 57 -22.01 15.79 15.10
CA ALA A 57 -22.88 15.85 13.93
C ALA A 57 -22.57 17.09 13.08
N GLY A 58 -22.18 16.88 11.83
CA GLY A 58 -21.81 17.94 10.89
C GLY A 58 -20.31 18.11 10.70
N ASP A 59 -19.48 17.50 11.56
CA ASP A 59 -18.03 17.49 11.37
C ASP A 59 -17.62 16.63 10.19
N ALA A 60 -16.49 16.99 9.59
CA ALA A 60 -15.86 16.22 8.52
C ALA A 60 -14.39 15.97 8.86
N LEU A 61 -13.94 14.74 8.59
CA LEU A 61 -12.54 14.34 8.71
C LEU A 61 -11.99 14.03 7.32
N TYR A 62 -10.88 14.69 6.96
CA TYR A 62 -10.10 14.30 5.79
C TYR A 62 -9.00 13.32 6.20
N LEU A 63 -9.04 12.10 5.63
CA LEU A 63 -8.00 11.11 5.78
C LEU A 63 -7.15 11.06 4.50
N PRO A 64 -5.87 11.42 4.55
CA PRO A 64 -4.99 11.28 3.39
C PRO A 64 -4.82 9.82 2.99
N TYR A 65 -4.34 9.61 1.75
CA TYR A 65 -4.11 8.26 1.21
C TYR A 65 -3.24 7.40 2.14
N ALA A 66 -3.63 6.13 2.28
CA ALA A 66 -2.94 5.10 3.08
C ALA A 66 -2.86 5.34 4.60
N TRP A 67 -3.63 6.28 5.16
CA TRP A 67 -3.72 6.40 6.62
C TRP A 67 -4.51 5.25 7.23
N TRP A 68 -3.92 4.65 8.27
CA TRP A 68 -4.59 3.64 9.07
C TRP A 68 -5.59 4.32 9.99
N HIS A 69 -6.76 3.72 10.16
CA HIS A 69 -7.80 4.30 11.00
C HIS A 69 -8.60 3.23 11.73
N HIS A 70 -8.96 3.54 12.97
CA HIS A 70 -9.91 2.82 13.78
C HIS A 70 -11.08 3.75 14.08
N VAL A 71 -12.31 3.25 13.91
CA VAL A 71 -13.54 4.04 14.09
C VAL A 71 -14.36 3.43 15.22
N GLU A 72 -14.70 4.25 16.19
CA GLU A 72 -15.50 3.90 17.36
C GLU A 72 -16.77 4.75 17.42
N SER A 73 -17.93 4.10 17.55
CA SER A 73 -19.22 4.75 17.81
C SER A 73 -19.39 4.98 19.31
N LEU A 74 -19.48 6.24 19.74
CA LEU A 74 -19.56 6.58 21.18
C LEU A 74 -20.99 6.56 21.73
N GLU A 75 -21.99 6.68 20.85
CA GLU A 75 -23.42 6.64 21.20
C GLU A 75 -24.12 5.39 20.65
N GLY A 76 -25.34 5.13 21.12
CA GLY A 76 -26.14 3.98 20.69
C GLY A 76 -26.60 4.03 19.22
N PHE A 77 -26.54 5.19 18.57
CA PHE A 77 -26.89 5.36 17.17
C PHE A 77 -26.00 6.42 16.50
N ASN A 78 -25.36 6.06 15.38
CA ASN A 78 -24.48 6.95 14.62
C ASN A 78 -24.67 6.67 13.13
N VAL A 79 -24.60 7.72 12.30
CA VAL A 79 -24.58 7.60 10.84
C VAL A 79 -23.39 8.38 10.31
N LEU A 80 -22.58 7.73 9.49
CA LEU A 80 -21.42 8.33 8.83
C LEU A 80 -21.53 8.11 7.32
N VAL A 81 -21.20 9.15 6.55
CA VAL A 81 -21.12 9.09 5.10
C VAL A 81 -19.70 9.45 4.69
N ASN A 82 -19.07 8.61 3.88
CA ASN A 82 -17.71 8.82 3.40
C ASN A 82 -17.68 8.88 1.86
N TYR A 83 -16.74 9.66 1.34
CA TYR A 83 -16.47 9.78 -0.09
C TYR A 83 -15.04 9.30 -0.36
N TRP A 84 -14.85 8.43 -1.34
CA TRP A 84 -13.54 7.95 -1.77
C TRP A 84 -13.27 8.42 -3.19
N TRP A 85 -12.06 8.90 -3.44
CA TRP A 85 -11.61 9.28 -4.77
C TRP A 85 -10.10 9.03 -4.88
N ASN A 86 -9.64 8.75 -6.10
CA ASN A 86 -8.22 8.68 -6.45
C ASN A 86 -7.98 9.61 -7.63
N ASP A 87 -6.85 10.32 -7.65
CA ASP A 87 -6.46 11.18 -8.78
C ASP A 87 -6.23 10.35 -10.06
N VAL A 88 -5.68 9.15 -9.89
CA VAL A 88 -5.44 8.19 -10.97
C VAL A 88 -5.82 6.80 -10.48
N GLN A 89 -6.62 6.08 -11.27
CA GLN A 89 -6.87 4.67 -11.02
C GLN A 89 -5.73 3.84 -11.62
N PRO A 90 -5.08 2.95 -10.85
CA PRO A 90 -4.05 2.10 -11.40
C PRO A 90 -4.66 1.12 -12.41
N VAL A 91 -3.91 0.85 -13.47
CA VAL A 91 -4.31 -0.04 -14.57
C VAL A 91 -4.42 -1.50 -14.12
N THR A 92 -3.70 -1.86 -13.05
CA THR A 92 -3.72 -3.19 -12.42
C THR A 92 -3.97 -3.03 -10.92
N PRO A 93 -4.64 -3.99 -10.26
CA PRO A 93 -4.73 -3.98 -8.80
C PRO A 93 -3.34 -3.99 -8.17
N LEU A 94 -3.09 -3.09 -7.21
CA LEU A 94 -1.76 -2.93 -6.60
C LEU A 94 -1.35 -4.17 -5.79
N TYR A 95 -2.31 -4.86 -5.17
CA TYR A 95 -2.02 -6.11 -4.45
C TYR A 95 -1.61 -7.24 -5.39
N ASP A 96 -2.13 -7.30 -6.62
CA ASP A 96 -1.68 -8.30 -7.60
C ASP A 96 -0.21 -8.06 -8.01
N ALA A 97 0.16 -6.80 -8.20
CA ALA A 97 1.57 -6.43 -8.46
C ALA A 97 2.48 -6.78 -7.27
N LEU A 98 2.00 -6.58 -6.04
CA LEU A 98 2.71 -6.98 -4.82
C LEU A 98 2.84 -8.51 -4.72
N LEU A 99 1.78 -9.27 -5.00
CA LEU A 99 1.80 -10.73 -4.99
C LEU A 99 2.75 -11.29 -6.05
N HIS A 100 2.76 -10.73 -7.25
CA HIS A 100 3.73 -11.11 -8.27
C HIS A 100 5.17 -10.80 -7.84
N SER A 101 5.40 -9.67 -7.16
CA SER A 101 6.71 -9.32 -6.60
C SER A 101 7.13 -10.27 -5.46
N VAL A 102 6.17 -10.73 -4.65
CA VAL A 102 6.39 -11.77 -3.64
C VAL A 102 6.84 -13.06 -4.30
N LEU A 103 6.14 -13.51 -5.33
CA LEU A 103 6.47 -14.71 -6.11
C LEU A 103 7.88 -14.63 -6.73
N ALA A 104 8.24 -13.47 -7.27
CA ALA A 104 9.51 -13.29 -7.98
C ALA A 104 10.72 -13.10 -7.04
N PHE A 105 10.55 -12.42 -5.90
CA PHE A 105 11.70 -11.87 -5.16
C PHE A 105 11.76 -12.23 -3.68
N ARG A 106 10.64 -12.55 -3.01
CA ARG A 106 10.61 -12.64 -1.54
C ARG A 106 11.59 -13.68 -0.99
N ASP A 107 11.72 -14.78 -1.72
CA ASP A 107 12.43 -15.99 -1.28
C ASP A 107 13.85 -16.10 -1.86
N LEU A 108 14.34 -15.05 -2.54
CA LEU A 108 15.73 -14.94 -3.00
C LEU A 108 16.71 -14.62 -1.85
N PRO A 109 18.01 -14.94 -2.00
CA PRO A 109 19.07 -14.49 -1.08
C PRO A 109 19.09 -12.97 -0.85
N ASP A 110 19.51 -12.55 0.33
CA ASP A 110 19.47 -11.15 0.78
C ASP A 110 20.18 -10.15 -0.15
N ASP A 111 21.32 -10.54 -0.70
CA ASP A 111 22.08 -9.75 -1.67
C ASP A 111 21.31 -9.53 -2.97
N GLN A 112 20.64 -10.58 -3.46
CA GLN A 112 19.79 -10.50 -4.65
C GLN A 112 18.53 -9.66 -4.39
N ARG A 113 17.91 -9.80 -3.22
CA ARG A 113 16.76 -8.95 -2.83
C ARG A 113 17.13 -7.48 -2.74
N ARG A 114 18.32 -7.16 -2.23
CA ARG A 114 18.84 -5.78 -2.20
C ARG A 114 19.05 -5.23 -3.61
N PHE A 115 19.61 -6.02 -4.53
CA PHE A 115 19.75 -5.63 -5.93
C PHE A 115 18.38 -5.31 -6.57
N TRP A 116 17.40 -6.21 -6.44
CA TRP A 116 16.08 -6.01 -7.03
C TRP A 116 15.30 -4.86 -6.40
N ARG A 117 15.49 -4.58 -5.10
CA ARG A 117 14.97 -3.36 -4.49
C ARG A 117 15.49 -2.11 -5.22
N GLY A 118 16.79 -2.03 -5.45
CA GLY A 118 17.38 -0.91 -6.20
C GLY A 118 16.85 -0.80 -7.64
N MET A 119 16.59 -1.93 -8.30
CA MET A 119 15.97 -1.95 -9.63
C MET A 119 14.55 -1.37 -9.60
N PHE A 120 13.74 -1.70 -8.59
CA PHE A 120 12.40 -1.11 -8.41
C PHE A 120 12.46 0.38 -8.08
N ASP A 121 13.34 0.74 -7.14
CA ASP A 121 13.55 2.12 -6.71
C ASP A 121 13.93 3.02 -7.90
N HIS A 122 14.76 2.52 -8.83
CA HIS A 122 15.16 3.23 -10.04
C HIS A 122 14.08 3.19 -11.12
N PHE A 123 13.64 2.00 -11.56
CA PHE A 123 12.81 1.86 -12.78
C PHE A 123 11.31 2.02 -12.56
N VAL A 124 10.79 1.70 -11.36
CA VAL A 124 9.35 1.72 -11.07
C VAL A 124 8.97 2.97 -10.28
N PHE A 125 9.72 3.25 -9.21
CA PHE A 125 9.43 4.35 -8.29
C PHE A 125 10.18 5.64 -8.62
N GLU A 126 11.20 5.58 -9.50
CA GLU A 126 11.99 6.74 -9.95
C GLU A 126 12.52 7.61 -8.78
N THR A 127 12.94 6.95 -7.69
CA THR A 127 13.35 7.62 -6.44
C THR A 127 14.62 8.48 -6.59
N ASP A 128 15.43 8.21 -7.60
CA ASP A 128 16.67 8.92 -7.97
C ASP A 128 16.52 9.77 -9.24
N GLY A 129 15.28 9.98 -9.71
CA GLY A 129 14.96 10.73 -10.92
C GLY A 129 14.45 9.84 -12.06
N LYS A 130 14.34 10.40 -13.27
CA LYS A 130 13.81 9.68 -14.43
C LYS A 130 14.78 8.59 -14.89
N ALA A 131 14.45 7.31 -14.66
CA ALA A 131 15.31 6.14 -14.87
C ALA A 131 16.01 6.12 -16.25
N LEU A 132 15.29 6.54 -17.30
CA LEU A 132 15.77 6.60 -18.68
C LEU A 132 15.78 8.02 -19.25
N GLY A 133 15.93 9.04 -18.38
CA GLY A 133 15.93 10.44 -18.79
C GLY A 133 17.04 10.79 -19.78
N HIS A 134 18.13 10.02 -19.80
CA HIS A 134 19.26 10.17 -20.70
C HIS A 134 19.01 9.61 -22.13
N LEU A 135 17.91 8.88 -22.35
CA LEU A 135 17.53 8.34 -23.65
C LEU A 135 16.42 9.17 -24.30
N ALA A 136 16.42 9.21 -25.64
CA ALA A 136 15.29 9.71 -26.42
C ALA A 136 14.02 8.90 -26.12
N PRO A 137 12.81 9.51 -26.12
CA PRO A 137 11.56 8.83 -25.73
C PRO A 137 11.30 7.50 -26.44
N GLU A 138 11.62 7.42 -27.73
CA GLU A 138 11.46 6.25 -28.59
C GLU A 138 12.36 5.06 -28.19
N HIS A 139 13.43 5.31 -27.42
CA HIS A 139 14.36 4.27 -26.96
C HIS A 139 14.07 3.79 -25.53
N ARG A 140 12.97 4.23 -24.91
CA ARG A 140 12.64 3.89 -23.51
C ARG A 140 11.79 2.62 -23.35
N GLY A 141 11.27 2.05 -24.45
CA GLY A 141 10.50 0.81 -24.43
C GLY A 141 9.33 0.82 -23.43
N HIS A 142 9.22 -0.22 -22.60
CA HIS A 142 8.17 -0.35 -21.56
C HIS A 142 8.28 0.68 -20.43
N LEU A 143 9.40 1.40 -20.33
CA LEU A 143 9.64 2.47 -19.37
C LEU A 143 9.43 3.87 -19.99
N GLY A 144 8.96 3.95 -21.24
CA GLY A 144 8.53 5.20 -21.89
C GLY A 144 7.22 5.74 -21.32
N PRO A 145 6.61 6.80 -21.90
CA PRO A 145 5.32 7.34 -21.43
C PRO A 145 4.17 6.32 -21.46
N ALA A 146 3.12 6.57 -20.68
CA ALA A 146 1.92 5.72 -20.66
C ALA A 146 1.18 5.75 -22.01
N SER A 147 0.85 4.56 -22.53
CA SER A 147 0.04 4.37 -23.73
C SER A 147 -0.68 3.02 -23.70
N THR A 148 -1.80 2.90 -24.41
CA THR A 148 -2.55 1.64 -24.54
C THR A 148 -1.69 0.53 -25.13
N GLN A 149 -0.83 0.85 -26.12
CA GLN A 149 0.08 -0.12 -26.73
C GLN A 149 1.10 -0.66 -25.73
N ARG A 150 1.68 0.23 -24.91
CA ARG A 150 2.64 -0.15 -23.85
C ARG A 150 1.99 -1.06 -22.82
N GLU A 151 0.79 -0.68 -22.37
CA GLU A 151 -0.01 -1.48 -21.44
C GLU A 151 -0.31 -2.88 -21.98
N GLN A 152 -0.85 -2.97 -23.20
CA GLN A 152 -1.17 -4.25 -23.82
C GLN A 152 0.07 -5.13 -23.96
N SER A 153 1.19 -4.56 -24.39
CA SER A 153 2.44 -5.30 -24.54
C SER A 153 2.96 -5.85 -23.21
N ILE A 154 2.89 -5.07 -22.12
CA ILE A 154 3.27 -5.55 -20.77
C ILE A 154 2.33 -6.67 -20.33
N LYS A 155 1.01 -6.52 -20.51
CA LYS A 155 0.02 -7.55 -20.19
C LYS A 155 0.28 -8.85 -20.94
N THR A 156 0.64 -8.80 -22.22
CA THR A 156 0.99 -10.00 -23.01
C THR A 156 2.21 -10.72 -22.44
N ILE A 157 3.27 -9.99 -22.08
CA ILE A 157 4.49 -10.59 -21.49
C ILE A 157 4.15 -11.29 -20.17
N LEU A 158 3.45 -10.59 -19.27
CA LEU A 158 3.09 -11.15 -17.96
C LEU A 158 2.14 -12.35 -18.10
N ALA A 159 1.16 -12.29 -19.01
CA ALA A 159 0.26 -13.41 -19.27
C ALA A 159 0.99 -14.67 -19.76
N GLN A 160 2.04 -14.51 -20.59
CA GLN A 160 2.86 -15.64 -21.02
C GLN A 160 3.59 -16.29 -19.85
N THR A 161 4.11 -15.50 -18.89
CA THR A 161 4.80 -16.02 -17.70
C THR A 161 3.91 -16.96 -16.88
N PHE A 162 2.61 -16.66 -16.75
CA PHE A 162 1.70 -17.48 -15.96
C PHE A 162 1.07 -18.65 -16.72
N ASN A 163 1.23 -18.69 -18.05
CA ASN A 163 0.71 -19.75 -18.91
C ASN A 163 1.79 -20.79 -19.30
N GLN A 164 3.00 -20.69 -18.77
CA GLN A 164 4.05 -21.69 -18.96
C GLN A 164 3.93 -22.75 -17.86
N ASP A 165 3.64 -23.99 -18.26
CA ASP A 165 3.59 -25.19 -17.40
C ASP A 165 4.97 -25.57 -16.85
#